data_AF-A0AAJ1DF08-F1
#
_entry.id   AF-A0AAJ1DF08-F1
#
_cell.length_a   1.000
_cell.length_b   1.000
_cell.length_c   1.000
_cell.angle_alpha   90.00
_cell.angle_beta   90.00
_cell.angle_gamma   90.00
#
_symmetry.space_group_name_H-M   'P 1'
#
loop_
_entity.id
_entity.type
_entity.pdbx_description
1 polymer ?
#
loop_
_entity_poly.entity_id
_entity_poly.type
_entity_poly.pdbx_seq_one_letter_code
_entity_poly.pdbx_strand_id
1 'polypeptide(L)'
;MKTTEQILNQYKEGDKIDRHIVSRDLGIALSSSSRALSYLNGLGALVRVGNEDRPVRYIVTNEAEHIYQAIIEERKLGESAYLQKLKTQKAKKRALPTIKWVKHATSNFDLMGKLPTEPYDSLVRTVRGNH
;
A
#
# COMPACT_ATOMS: atom_id res chain seq x y z
N MET A 1 11.24 -3.46 -6.17
CA MET A 1 10.83 -4.86 -6.46
C MET A 1 11.01 -5.65 -5.19
N LYS A 2 10.04 -6.48 -4.80
CA LYS A 2 10.23 -7.36 -3.63
C LYS A 2 11.29 -8.41 -3.97
N THR A 3 12.05 -8.88 -2.99
CA THR A 3 13.09 -9.91 -3.18
C THR A 3 12.53 -11.19 -3.80
N THR A 4 11.29 -11.56 -3.48
CA THR A 4 10.58 -12.71 -4.06
C THR A 4 10.34 -12.56 -5.56
N GLU A 5 9.93 -11.36 -6.01
CA GLU A 5 9.76 -11.05 -7.44
C GLU A 5 11.10 -11.12 -8.19
N GLN A 6 12.19 -10.68 -7.57
CA GLN A 6 13.52 -10.74 -8.17
C GLN A 6 14.01 -12.18 -8.34
N ILE A 7 13.81 -13.03 -7.32
CA ILE A 7 14.15 -14.45 -7.38
C ILE A 7 13.37 -15.15 -8.50
N LEU A 8 12.05 -14.98 -8.56
CA LEU A 8 11.22 -15.62 -9.58
C LEU A 8 11.49 -15.11 -11.01
N ASN A 9 11.92 -13.86 -11.15
CA ASN A 9 12.29 -13.32 -12.45
C ASN A 9 13.65 -13.85 -12.94
N GLN A 10 14.58 -14.07 -12.01
CA GLN A 10 15.97 -14.42 -12.33
C GLN A 10 16.18 -15.92 -12.59
N TYR A 11 15.55 -16.78 -11.79
CA TYR A 11 15.74 -18.23 -11.88
C TYR A 11 14.59 -18.89 -12.64
N LYS A 12 14.91 -19.87 -13.48
CA LYS A 12 13.97 -20.60 -14.34
C LYS A 12 13.70 -22.01 -13.81
N GLU A 13 12.67 -22.65 -14.34
CA GLU A 13 12.31 -24.02 -13.97
C GLU A 13 13.53 -24.96 -14.03
N GLY A 14 13.69 -25.78 -12.99
CA GLY A 14 14.81 -26.72 -12.87
C GLY A 14 16.08 -26.14 -12.24
N ASP A 15 16.17 -24.81 -12.08
CA ASP A 15 17.32 -24.18 -11.44
C ASP A 15 17.44 -24.60 -9.98
N LYS A 16 18.66 -24.97 -9.59
CA LYS A 16 19.01 -25.30 -8.21
C LYS A 16 19.56 -24.07 -7.52
N ILE A 17 18.84 -23.60 -6.52
CA ILE A 17 19.18 -22.38 -5.79
C ILE A 17 19.33 -22.66 -4.30
N ASP A 18 20.21 -21.91 -3.66
CA ASP A 18 20.34 -21.84 -2.21
C ASP A 18 20.45 -20.39 -1.75
N ARG A 19 20.38 -20.18 -0.44
CA ARG A 19 20.44 -18.83 0.15
C ARG A 19 21.74 -18.09 -0.18
N HIS A 20 22.85 -18.78 -0.42
CA HIS A 20 24.15 -18.17 -0.68
C HIS A 20 24.24 -17.71 -2.13
N ILE A 21 23.74 -18.52 -3.06
CA ILE A 21 23.58 -18.16 -4.48
C ILE A 21 22.71 -16.92 -4.58
N VAL A 22 21.50 -16.95 -4.00
CA VAL A 22 20.56 -15.83 -4.06
C VAL A 22 21.12 -14.56 -3.41
N SER A 23 21.78 -14.70 -2.25
CA SER A 23 22.37 -13.57 -1.54
C SER A 23 23.46 -12.88 -2.35
N ARG A 24 24.32 -13.65 -3.02
CA ARG A 24 25.37 -13.15 -3.90
C ARG A 24 24.79 -12.51 -5.15
N ASP A 25 23.88 -13.19 -5.83
CA ASP A 25 23.40 -12.78 -7.14
C ASP A 25 22.51 -11.53 -7.06
N LEU A 26 21.71 -11.40 -5.99
CA LEU A 26 20.84 -10.25 -5.75
C LEU A 26 21.44 -9.18 -4.82
N GLY A 27 22.64 -9.42 -4.27
CA GLY A 27 23.30 -8.51 -3.33
C GLY A 27 22.50 -8.27 -2.04
N ILE A 28 21.74 -9.27 -1.57
CA ILE A 28 20.86 -9.16 -0.39
C ILE A 28 21.40 -9.98 0.78
N ALA A 29 20.99 -9.65 2.01
CA ALA A 29 21.40 -10.40 3.20
C ALA A 29 20.98 -11.88 3.14
N LEU A 30 21.80 -12.77 3.72
CA LEU A 30 21.51 -14.21 3.81
C LEU A 30 20.20 -14.51 4.55
N SER A 31 19.86 -13.72 5.56
CA SER A 31 18.60 -13.83 6.32
C SER A 31 17.39 -13.52 5.44
N SER A 32 17.47 -12.42 4.68
CA SER A 32 16.45 -12.02 3.71
C SER A 32 16.28 -13.07 2.59
N SER A 33 17.38 -13.61 2.09
CA SER A 33 17.38 -14.68 1.10
C SER A 33 16.69 -15.93 1.64
N SER A 34 17.06 -16.34 2.87
CA SER A 34 16.46 -17.52 3.53
C SER A 34 14.95 -17.35 3.73
N ARG A 35 14.51 -16.16 4.17
CA ARG A 35 13.09 -15.86 4.36
C ARG A 35 12.33 -15.87 3.03
N ALA A 36 12.90 -15.27 1.98
CA ALA A 36 12.28 -15.25 0.66
C ALA A 36 12.14 -16.65 0.07
N LEU A 37 13.18 -17.48 0.17
CA LEU A 37 13.15 -18.87 -0.29
C LEU A 37 12.12 -19.71 0.47
N SER A 38 12.06 -19.57 1.80
CA SER A 38 11.06 -20.27 2.62
C SER A 38 9.63 -19.89 2.23
N TYR A 39 9.38 -18.59 1.99
CA TYR A 39 8.09 -18.11 1.54
C TYR A 39 7.71 -18.66 0.16
N LEU A 40 8.62 -18.62 -0.81
CA LEU A 40 8.39 -19.17 -2.15
C LEU A 40 8.19 -20.68 -2.15
N ASN A 41 8.86 -21.41 -1.24
CA ASN A 41 8.61 -22.83 -1.03
C ASN A 41 7.21 -23.09 -0.45
N GLY A 42 6.73 -22.24 0.47
CA GLY A 42 5.35 -22.31 0.96
C GLY A 42 4.28 -22.03 -0.09
N LEU A 43 4.64 -21.32 -1.17
CA LEU A 43 3.76 -21.05 -2.31
C LEU A 43 3.80 -22.13 -3.40
N GLY A 44 4.71 -23.12 -3.31
CA GLY A 44 4.88 -24.14 -4.36
C GLY A 44 5.79 -23.71 -5.53
N ALA A 45 6.28 -22.47 -5.55
CA ALA A 45 7.20 -21.99 -6.59
C ALA A 45 8.59 -22.66 -6.49
N LEU A 46 8.94 -23.14 -5.30
CA LEU A 46 10.20 -23.82 -5.02
C LEU A 46 9.91 -25.12 -4.29
N VAL A 47 10.69 -26.15 -4.55
CA VAL A 47 10.66 -27.41 -3.79
C VAL A 47 12.02 -27.63 -3.16
N ARG A 48 12.03 -27.88 -1.85
CA ARG A 48 13.26 -28.22 -1.13
C ARG A 48 13.83 -29.54 -1.65
N VAL A 49 15.14 -29.56 -1.90
CA VAL A 49 15.89 -30.75 -2.33
C VAL A 49 16.87 -31.15 -1.25
N GLY A 50 16.71 -32.35 -0.73
CA GLY A 50 17.53 -32.92 0.33
C GLY A 50 16.98 -32.65 1.73
N ASN A 51 17.00 -33.70 2.57
CA ASN A 51 16.47 -33.64 3.93
C ASN A 51 17.51 -33.13 4.95
N GLU A 52 18.82 -33.33 4.70
CA GLU A 52 19.83 -33.18 5.76
C GLU A 52 21.05 -32.31 5.40
N ASP A 53 21.32 -32.04 4.12
CA ASP A 53 22.49 -31.25 3.74
C ASP A 53 22.27 -29.75 3.95
N ARG A 54 23.16 -29.14 4.76
CA ARG A 54 23.36 -27.69 4.78
C ARG A 54 24.41 -27.32 3.73
N PRO A 55 24.19 -26.28 2.92
CA PRO A 55 23.04 -25.37 2.93
C PRO A 55 21.77 -25.97 2.32
N VAL A 56 20.60 -25.57 2.81
CA VAL A 56 19.29 -25.97 2.26
C VAL A 56 19.20 -25.54 0.80
N ARG A 57 18.92 -26.49 -0.09
CA ARG A 57 18.79 -26.28 -1.54
C ARG A 57 17.33 -26.38 -1.95
N TYR A 58 16.98 -25.64 -2.99
CA TYR A 58 15.66 -25.63 -3.61
C TYR A 58 15.81 -25.84 -5.12
N ILE A 59 14.81 -26.46 -5.73
CA ILE A 59 14.60 -26.47 -7.18
C ILE A 59 13.40 -25.61 -7.51
N VAL A 60 13.53 -24.79 -8.56
CA VAL A 60 12.43 -24.01 -9.12
C VAL A 60 11.45 -24.92 -9.85
N THR A 61 10.16 -24.81 -9.53
CA THR A 61 9.09 -25.59 -10.16
C THR A 61 8.56 -24.93 -11.43
N ASN A 62 7.80 -25.68 -12.22
CA ASN A 62 7.02 -25.15 -13.35
C ASN A 62 5.94 -24.15 -12.90
N GLU A 63 5.45 -24.23 -11.65
CA GLU A 63 4.46 -23.30 -11.09
C GLU A 63 5.05 -21.91 -10.78
N ALA A 64 6.37 -21.77 -10.74
CA ALA A 64 7.04 -20.52 -10.41
C ALA A 64 6.63 -19.36 -11.33
N GLU A 65 6.42 -19.61 -12.62
CA GLU A 65 5.99 -18.58 -13.57
C GLU A 65 4.55 -18.15 -13.33
N HIS A 66 3.64 -19.08 -13.08
CA HIS A 66 2.25 -18.77 -12.72
C HIS A 66 2.18 -17.94 -11.44
N ILE A 67 2.96 -18.32 -10.42
CA ILE A 67 3.04 -17.59 -9.15
C ILE A 67 3.63 -16.19 -9.36
N TYR A 68 4.63 -16.06 -10.23
CA TYR A 68 5.21 -14.76 -10.56
C TYR A 68 4.17 -13.82 -11.18
N GLN A 69 3.38 -14.30 -12.14
CA GLN A 69 2.31 -13.51 -12.76
C GLN A 69 1.23 -13.12 -11.73
N ALA A 70 0.80 -14.05 -10.89
CA ALA A 70 -0.18 -13.78 -9.84
C ALA A 70 0.30 -12.67 -8.87
N ILE A 71 1.58 -12.71 -8.46
CA ILE A 71 2.17 -11.67 -7.60
C ILE A 71 2.19 -10.30 -8.31
N ILE A 72 2.51 -10.25 -9.60
CA ILE A 72 2.51 -9.01 -10.37
C ILE A 72 1.08 -8.44 -10.48
N GLU A 73 0.10 -9.28 -10.78
CA GLU A 73 -1.30 -8.88 -10.91
C GLU A 73 -1.86 -8.34 -9.58
N GLU A 74 -1.62 -9.03 -8.47
CA GLU A 74 -2.01 -8.58 -7.13
C GLU A 74 -1.39 -7.22 -6.81
N ARG A 75 -0.10 -7.03 -7.15
CA ARG A 75 0.60 -5.77 -6.95
C ARG A 75 -0.02 -4.63 -7.76
N LYS A 76 -0.37 -4.85 -9.04
CA LYS A 76 -1.04 -3.87 -9.89
C LYS A 76 -2.41 -3.46 -9.31
N LEU A 77 -3.18 -4.44 -8.83
CA LEU A 77 -4.46 -4.18 -8.19
C LEU A 77 -4.30 -3.34 -6.91
N GLY A 78 -3.35 -3.70 -6.05
CA GLY A 78 -3.04 -2.93 -4.84
C GLY A 78 -2.58 -1.50 -5.13
N GLU A 79 -1.74 -1.30 -6.14
CA GLU A 79 -1.24 0.01 -6.54
C GLU A 79 -2.36 0.91 -7.07
N SER A 80 -3.26 0.37 -7.90
CA SER A 80 -4.42 1.11 -8.40
C SER A 80 -5.36 1.56 -7.28
N ALA A 81 -5.64 0.68 -6.31
CA ALA A 81 -6.46 0.99 -5.14
C ALA A 81 -5.80 2.07 -4.26
N TYR A 82 -4.48 2.00 -4.07
CA TYR A 82 -3.73 3.02 -3.32
C TYR A 82 -3.78 4.38 -4.02
N LEU A 83 -3.53 4.43 -5.34
CA LEU A 83 -3.60 5.66 -6.12
C LEU A 83 -5.00 6.28 -6.10
N GLN A 84 -6.06 5.46 -6.15
CA GLN A 84 -7.43 5.93 -6.03
C GLN A 84 -7.68 6.57 -4.66
N LYS A 85 -7.25 5.93 -3.56
CA LYS A 85 -7.33 6.52 -2.21
C LYS A 85 -6.60 7.85 -2.13
N LEU A 86 -5.41 7.94 -2.72
CA LEU A 86 -4.59 9.15 -2.72
C LEU A 86 -5.23 10.28 -3.55
N LYS A 87 -5.82 9.96 -4.70
CA LYS A 87 -6.63 10.91 -5.51
C LYS A 87 -7.84 11.40 -4.73
N THR A 88 -8.58 10.52 -4.06
CA THR A 88 -9.74 10.89 -3.23
C THR A 88 -9.34 11.81 -2.08
N GLN A 89 -8.22 11.54 -1.41
CA GLN A 89 -7.69 12.43 -0.36
C GLN A 89 -7.27 13.80 -0.90
N LYS A 90 -6.60 13.85 -2.07
CA LYS A 90 -6.25 15.11 -2.74
C LYS A 90 -7.50 15.90 -3.15
N ALA A 91 -8.53 15.23 -3.66
CA ALA A 91 -9.81 15.87 -4.01
C ALA A 91 -10.50 16.46 -2.77
N LYS A 92 -10.54 15.73 -1.65
CA LYS A 92 -11.07 16.24 -0.37
C LYS A 92 -10.31 17.47 0.13
N LYS A 93 -8.97 17.50 0.01
CA LYS A 93 -8.17 18.69 0.36
C LYS A 93 -8.45 19.91 -0.52
N ARG A 94 -8.81 19.72 -1.80
CA ARG A 94 -9.24 20.79 -2.70
C ARG A 94 -10.68 21.25 -2.44
N ALA A 95 -11.54 20.36 -1.97
CA ALA A 95 -12.95 20.63 -1.67
C ALA A 95 -13.17 21.28 -0.29
N LEU A 96 -12.18 21.22 0.62
CA LEU A 96 -12.21 22.04 1.82
C LEU A 96 -12.14 23.51 1.41
N PRO A 97 -13.10 24.36 1.79
CA PRO A 97 -12.99 25.79 1.54
C PRO A 97 -11.73 26.24 2.26
N THR A 98 -10.71 26.59 1.47
CA THR A 98 -9.49 27.19 2.02
C THR A 98 -9.91 28.40 2.84
N ILE A 99 -9.22 28.67 3.95
CA ILE A 99 -9.52 29.82 4.83
C ILE A 99 -9.65 31.14 4.03
N LYS A 100 -9.01 31.23 2.86
CA LYS A 100 -9.20 32.31 1.87
C LYS A 100 -10.63 32.43 1.34
N TRP A 101 -11.30 31.33 0.98
CA TRP A 101 -12.72 31.34 0.56
C TRP A 101 -13.66 31.73 1.70
N VAL A 102 -13.42 31.23 2.91
CA VAL A 102 -14.22 31.60 4.10
C VAL A 102 -14.11 33.10 4.37
N LYS A 103 -12.89 33.67 4.29
CA LYS A 103 -12.68 35.12 4.47
C LYS A 103 -13.32 35.97 3.37
N HIS A 104 -13.30 35.51 2.12
CA HIS A 104 -13.95 36.23 1.01
C HIS A 104 -15.48 36.21 1.13
N ALA A 105 -16.05 35.08 1.56
CA ALA A 105 -17.49 34.98 1.83
C ALA A 105 -17.91 35.89 2.99
N THR A 106 -17.15 35.94 4.09
CA THR A 106 -17.44 36.85 5.22
C THR A 106 -17.22 38.32 4.86
N SER A 107 -16.24 38.65 4.01
CA SER A 107 -16.03 40.02 3.53
C SER A 107 -17.16 40.52 2.62
N ASN A 108 -17.82 39.61 1.88
CA ASN A 108 -19.01 39.96 1.10
C ASN A 108 -20.24 40.17 1.98
N PHE A 109 -20.30 39.59 3.19
CA PHE A 109 -21.34 39.90 4.17
C PHE A 109 -21.20 41.30 4.76
N ASP A 110 -19.97 41.80 4.97
CA ASP A 110 -19.74 43.18 5.44
C ASP A 110 -20.14 44.24 4.40
N LEU A 111 -20.14 43.90 3.10
CA LEU A 111 -20.56 44.78 2.01
C LEU A 111 -22.08 44.77 1.75
N MET A 112 -22.80 43.74 2.24
CA MET A 112 -24.26 43.70 2.19
C MET A 112 -24.82 44.33 3.46
N GLY A 113 -24.97 45.66 3.41
CA GLY A 113 -25.46 46.47 4.50
C GLY A 113 -26.63 45.85 5.26
N LYS A 114 -26.50 45.82 6.59
CA LYS A 114 -27.53 45.52 7.59
C LYS A 114 -28.36 44.25 7.34
N LEU A 115 -27.87 43.12 7.85
CA LEU A 115 -28.78 42.08 8.32
C LEU A 115 -29.68 42.68 9.42
N PRO A 116 -31.00 42.44 9.41
CA PRO A 116 -31.84 42.73 10.56
C PRO A 116 -31.29 41.92 11.74
N THR A 117 -30.82 42.62 12.76
CA THR A 117 -30.38 42.04 14.02
C THR A 117 -31.59 41.47 14.75
N GLU A 118 -31.96 40.23 14.44
CA GLU A 118 -32.77 39.30 15.25
C GLU A 118 -32.92 38.01 14.42
N PRO A 119 -32.42 36.84 14.89
CA PRO A 119 -33.01 36.20 16.07
C PRO A 119 -31.98 35.41 16.91
N TYR A 120 -30.74 35.90 17.06
CA TYR A 120 -29.70 35.20 17.83
C TYR A 120 -30.10 34.93 19.30
N ASP A 121 -31.01 35.74 19.86
CA ASP A 121 -31.54 35.53 21.21
C ASP A 121 -32.54 34.37 21.34
N SER A 122 -33.15 33.91 20.24
CA SER A 122 -34.14 32.81 20.28
C SER A 122 -33.50 31.41 20.38
N LEU A 123 -32.29 31.24 19.83
CA LEU A 123 -31.56 29.97 19.87
C LEU A 123 -30.79 29.78 21.19
N VAL A 124 -30.40 30.85 21.86
CA VAL A 124 -29.70 30.77 23.16
C VAL A 124 -30.68 30.50 24.31
N ARG A 125 -31.92 30.99 24.23
CA ARG A 125 -32.97 30.68 25.23
C ARG A 125 -33.46 29.23 25.22
N THR A 126 -33.48 28.57 24.05
CA THR A 126 -33.94 27.18 23.94
C THR A 126 -32.95 26.16 24.52
N VAL A 127 -31.65 26.50 24.56
CA VAL A 127 -30.60 25.60 25.09
C VAL A 127 -30.45 25.71 26.62
N ARG A 128 -30.89 26.82 27.26
CA ARG A 128 -30.81 27.01 28.72
C ARG A 128 -32.09 26.67 29.49
N GLY A 129 -33.18 26.33 28.81
CA GLY A 129 -34.50 26.09 29.42
C GLY A 129 -34.87 24.62 29.66
N ASN A 130 -34.01 23.66 29.31
CA ASN A 130 -34.24 22.23 29.60
C ASN A 130 -33.35 21.79 30.77
N HIS A 131 -33.78 22.16 31.98
CA HIS A 131 -33.38 21.52 33.23
C HIS A 131 -34.60 20.90 33.89
#